data_AF-T0RMA0-F1
#
_entry.id   AF-T0RMA0-F1
#
_cell.length_a   1.000
_cell.length_b   1.000
_cell.length_c   1.000
_cell.angle_alpha   90.00
_cell.angle_beta   90.00
_cell.angle_gamma   90.00
#
_symmetry.space_group_name_H-M   'P 1'
#
loop_
_entity.id
_entity.type
_entity.pdbx_description
1 polymer ?
#
loop_
_entity_poly.entity_id
_entity_poly.type
_entity_poly.pdbx_seq_one_letter_code
_entity_poly.pdbx_strand_id
1 'polypeptide(L)'
;MKSLNLVKVFLLITMLLPLASNAGNGVERGRVVLGRDFHLDKEIKSYIGKKMVNCTKDISNDYFLVKNVEIEEDNVDQGITDLYYTVEMEHKNKLGKTLNKVAVEVEDADYSNWRKYEEKLSLKFLVDKNKLCR
;
A
#
# COMPACT_ATOMS: atom_id res chain seq x y z
N MET A 1 -68.39 -23.42 -26.29
CA MET A 1 -67.30 -23.04 -27.22
C MET A 1 -66.24 -22.29 -26.44
N LYS A 2 -64.99 -22.80 -26.44
CA LYS A 2 -63.66 -22.13 -26.27
C LYS A 2 -63.51 -21.16 -25.08
N SER A 3 -62.49 -21.19 -24.22
CA SER A 3 -61.09 -21.65 -24.30
C SER A 3 -60.51 -21.49 -22.88
N LEU A 4 -59.93 -22.54 -22.29
CA LEU A 4 -58.48 -22.80 -22.19
C LEU A 4 -57.73 -21.97 -21.12
N ASN A 5 -57.38 -22.68 -20.04
CA ASN A 5 -56.05 -22.77 -19.44
C ASN A 5 -55.17 -21.51 -19.38
N LEU A 6 -55.01 -20.95 -18.17
CA LEU A 6 -53.82 -20.19 -17.80
C LEU A 6 -53.34 -20.57 -16.38
N VAL A 7 -53.28 -21.88 -16.12
CA VAL A 7 -52.58 -22.44 -14.96
C VAL A 7 -51.36 -23.18 -15.52
N LYS A 8 -50.16 -22.80 -15.02
CA LYS A 8 -48.81 -23.26 -15.44
C LYS A 8 -48.38 -22.52 -16.72
N VAL A 9 -47.42 -21.60 -16.69
CA VAL A 9 -46.01 -21.83 -16.39
C VAL A 9 -45.42 -20.57 -15.74
N PHE A 10 -45.52 -20.47 -14.41
CA PHE A 10 -44.77 -19.49 -13.59
C PHE A 10 -43.47 -20.15 -13.09
N LEU A 11 -42.79 -20.86 -13.99
CA LEU A 11 -41.74 -21.82 -13.68
C LEU A 11 -40.63 -21.71 -14.71
N LEU A 12 -39.93 -20.57 -14.69
CA LEU A 12 -38.54 -20.45 -15.13
C LEU A 12 -37.91 -19.12 -14.66
N ILE A 13 -38.11 -18.74 -13.38
CA ILE A 13 -37.28 -17.72 -12.72
C ILE A 13 -36.36 -18.45 -11.73
N THR A 14 -35.58 -19.37 -12.27
CA THR A 14 -34.50 -20.05 -11.54
C THR A 14 -33.38 -20.27 -12.53
N MET A 15 -32.30 -19.53 -12.34
CA MET A 15 -30.94 -19.68 -12.89
C MET A 15 -30.49 -18.41 -13.58
N LEU A 16 -30.00 -17.49 -12.76
CA LEU A 16 -28.72 -16.81 -12.93
C LEU A 16 -28.58 -15.87 -11.73
N LEU A 17 -28.48 -16.49 -10.54
CA LEU A 17 -27.81 -15.80 -9.45
C LEU A 17 -26.34 -15.70 -9.91
N PRO A 18 -25.80 -14.49 -10.13
CA PRO A 18 -24.37 -14.37 -10.35
C PRO A 18 -23.69 -14.99 -9.14
N LEU A 19 -22.74 -15.89 -9.41
CA LEU A 19 -21.73 -16.28 -8.43
C LEU A 19 -21.16 -14.97 -7.88
N ALA A 20 -21.63 -14.57 -6.70
CA ALA A 20 -20.97 -13.59 -5.88
C ALA A 20 -19.60 -14.21 -5.60
N SER A 21 -18.65 -13.87 -6.45
CA SER A 21 -17.25 -14.02 -6.17
C SER A 21 -17.04 -13.17 -4.92
N ASN A 22 -17.07 -13.84 -3.77
CA ASN A 22 -16.31 -13.39 -2.62
C ASN A 22 -14.83 -13.46 -3.04
N ALA A 23 -14.43 -12.54 -3.93
CA ALA A 23 -13.09 -12.02 -3.98
C ALA A 23 -12.83 -11.65 -2.53
N GLY A 24 -11.98 -12.44 -1.88
CA GLY A 24 -11.77 -12.38 -0.44
C GLY A 24 -11.66 -10.91 -0.03
N ASN A 25 -12.34 -10.54 1.05
CA ASN A 25 -12.11 -9.27 1.71
C ASN A 25 -10.61 -9.18 1.98
N GLY A 26 -9.88 -8.59 1.04
CA GLY A 26 -8.50 -8.21 1.19
C GLY A 26 -8.55 -7.21 2.32
N VAL A 27 -8.26 -7.69 3.53
CA VAL A 27 -8.10 -6.82 4.68
C VAL A 27 -7.04 -5.84 4.24
N GLU A 28 -7.41 -4.57 4.03
CA GLU A 28 -6.44 -3.50 3.79
C GLU A 28 -5.57 -3.43 5.05
N ARG A 29 -4.43 -4.11 5.01
CA ARG A 29 -3.46 -4.16 6.12
C ARG A 29 -2.41 -3.10 5.83
N GLY A 30 -2.30 -2.12 6.73
CA GLY A 30 -1.27 -1.08 6.69
C GLY A 30 -1.40 -0.14 5.51
N ARG A 31 -2.17 0.94 5.67
CA ARG A 31 -2.28 2.00 4.67
C ARG A 31 -1.23 3.08 4.93
N VAL A 32 -0.41 3.41 3.94
CA VAL A 32 0.40 4.64 3.96
C VAL A 32 -0.46 5.78 3.44
N VAL A 33 -0.73 6.75 4.30
CA VAL A 33 -1.49 7.97 4.05
C VAL A 33 -0.51 9.12 3.95
N LEU A 34 -0.47 9.77 2.79
CA LEU A 34 0.30 10.99 2.63
C LEU A 34 -0.39 12.13 3.38
N GLY A 35 0.39 12.95 4.09
CA GLY A 35 -0.04 14.29 4.48
C GLY A 35 -0.35 15.15 3.25
N ARG A 36 -1.00 16.32 3.45
CA ARG A 36 -1.57 17.12 2.34
C ARG A 36 -0.54 17.67 1.34
N ASP A 37 0.75 17.66 1.66
CA ASP A 37 1.74 18.49 0.94
C ASP A 37 3.00 17.74 0.46
N PHE A 38 3.02 16.40 0.49
CA PHE A 38 4.19 15.62 0.07
C PHE A 38 4.02 15.06 -1.35
N HIS A 39 4.91 15.45 -2.26
CA HIS A 39 5.06 14.78 -3.56
C HIS A 39 6.07 13.63 -3.38
N LEU A 40 5.56 12.40 -3.44
CA LEU A 40 6.38 11.19 -3.40
C LEU A 40 5.97 10.38 -4.63
N ASP A 41 6.95 9.94 -5.41
CA ASP A 41 6.70 9.18 -6.62
C ASP A 41 5.85 7.94 -6.33
N LYS A 42 4.97 7.62 -7.27
CA LYS A 42 3.96 6.57 -7.08
C LYS A 42 4.60 5.23 -6.76
N GLU A 43 5.72 4.93 -7.40
CA GLU A 43 6.54 3.73 -7.25
C GLU A 43 7.14 3.66 -5.85
N ILE A 44 7.79 4.73 -5.39
CA ILE A 44 8.37 4.84 -4.04
C ILE A 44 7.28 4.71 -2.97
N LYS A 45 6.13 5.38 -3.17
CA LYS A 45 4.95 5.25 -2.29
C LYS A 45 4.45 3.81 -2.20
N SER A 46 4.35 3.13 -3.34
CA SER A 46 3.90 1.74 -3.41
C SER A 46 4.88 0.81 -2.71
N TYR A 47 6.17 1.01 -2.94
CA TYR A 47 7.25 0.23 -2.33
C TYR A 47 7.25 0.37 -0.80
N ILE A 48 7.25 1.60 -0.28
CA ILE A 48 7.14 1.87 1.16
C ILE A 48 5.86 1.23 1.70
N GLY A 49 4.73 1.41 1.03
CA GLY A 49 3.46 0.78 1.40
C GLY A 49 3.60 -0.72 1.64
N LYS A 50 4.14 -1.45 0.66
CA LYS A 50 4.37 -2.90 0.74
C LYS A 50 5.28 -3.30 1.90
N LYS A 51 6.37 -2.57 2.13
CA LYS A 51 7.35 -2.89 3.19
C LYS A 51 6.79 -2.59 4.58
N MET A 52 6.07 -1.49 4.73
CA MET A 52 5.51 -1.03 6.00
C MET A 52 4.30 -1.84 6.48
N VAL A 53 3.62 -2.60 5.60
CA VAL A 53 2.54 -3.52 6.01
C VAL A 53 3.00 -4.46 7.14
N ASN A 54 4.26 -4.90 7.12
CA ASN A 54 4.81 -5.79 8.15
C ASN A 54 4.75 -5.20 9.56
N CYS A 55 4.84 -3.87 9.69
CA CYS A 55 4.72 -3.16 10.97
C CYS A 55 3.29 -3.14 11.54
N THR A 56 2.30 -3.54 10.76
CA THR A 56 0.86 -3.45 11.11
C THR A 56 0.19 -4.82 11.21
N LYS A 57 0.97 -5.91 11.22
CA LYS A 57 0.50 -7.29 10.99
C LYS A 57 -0.65 -7.75 11.87
N ASP A 58 -0.83 -7.17 13.06
CA ASP A 58 -1.80 -7.63 14.06
C ASP A 58 -2.94 -6.65 14.37
N ILE A 59 -2.99 -5.47 13.73
CA ILE A 59 -3.97 -4.42 14.09
C ILE A 59 -4.68 -3.90 12.85
N SER A 60 -5.96 -4.25 12.73
CA SER A 60 -6.82 -3.75 11.65
C SER A 60 -7.02 -2.24 11.75
N ASN A 61 -6.89 -1.55 10.62
CA ASN A 61 -7.08 -0.10 10.45
C ASN A 61 -5.99 0.81 11.03
N ASP A 62 -4.81 0.27 11.32
CA ASP A 62 -3.62 1.09 11.53
C ASP A 62 -3.13 1.68 10.20
N TYR A 63 -2.57 2.89 10.27
CA TYR A 63 -2.06 3.60 9.11
C TYR A 63 -0.77 4.35 9.44
N PHE A 64 0.05 4.59 8.42
CA PHE A 64 1.21 5.48 8.50
C PHE A 64 0.84 6.83 7.95
N LEU A 65 1.05 7.89 8.72
CA LEU A 65 0.92 9.27 8.26
C LEU A 65 2.29 9.83 7.94
N VAL A 66 2.56 10.15 6.67
CA VAL A 66 3.80 10.82 6.27
C VAL A 66 3.84 12.24 6.82
N LYS A 67 4.98 12.59 7.43
CA LYS A 67 5.25 13.87 8.11
C LYS A 67 6.32 14.69 7.44
N ASN A 68 7.28 14.04 6.82
CA ASN A 68 8.33 14.70 6.07
C ASN A 68 8.81 13.75 4.96
N VAL A 69 9.24 14.34 3.85
CA VAL A 69 9.96 13.66 2.77
C VAL A 69 11.12 14.56 2.40
N GLU A 70 12.33 14.03 2.49
CA GLU A 70 13.55 14.67 2.02
C GLU A 70 14.14 13.79 0.92
N ILE A 71 14.67 14.43 -0.12
CA ILE A 71 15.28 13.76 -1.27
C ILE A 71 16.69 14.29 -1.39
N GLU A 72 17.66 13.38 -1.36
CA GLU A 72 19.08 13.67 -1.60
C GLU A 72 19.51 12.98 -2.89
N GLU A 73 20.30 13.67 -3.70
CA GLU A 73 20.88 13.12 -4.92
C GLU A 73 22.37 12.87 -4.66
N ASP A 74 22.85 11.65 -4.91
CA ASP A 74 24.26 11.31 -4.84
C ASP A 74 24.81 10.96 -6.23
N ASN A 75 25.89 11.63 -6.62
CA ASN A 75 26.55 11.42 -7.90
C ASN A 75 27.72 10.46 -7.73
N VAL A 76 27.47 9.19 -8.02
CA VAL A 76 28.38 8.08 -7.69
C VAL A 76 29.52 7.96 -8.71
N ASP A 77 29.22 8.08 -10.01
CA ASP A 77 30.19 8.05 -11.11
C ASP A 77 29.60 8.75 -12.35
N GLN A 78 30.38 8.95 -13.42
CA GLN A 78 30.05 9.70 -14.63
C GLN A 78 28.63 9.41 -15.18
N GLY A 79 27.67 10.24 -14.77
CA GLY A 79 26.28 10.20 -15.23
C GLY A 79 25.37 9.22 -14.49
N ILE A 80 25.80 8.64 -13.36
CA ILE A 80 24.94 7.88 -12.45
C ILE A 80 24.60 8.73 -11.24
N THR A 81 23.29 8.85 -10.99
CA THR A 81 22.76 9.62 -9.86
C THR A 81 21.78 8.77 -9.07
N ASP A 82 22.18 8.32 -7.88
CA ASP A 82 21.28 7.62 -6.98
C ASP A 82 20.43 8.63 -6.20
N LEU A 83 19.15 8.30 -5.97
CA LEU A 83 18.24 9.12 -5.19
C LEU A 83 17.97 8.48 -3.83
N TYR A 84 18.09 9.24 -2.76
CA TYR A 84 17.80 8.80 -1.39
C TYR A 84 16.60 9.56 -0.84
N TYR A 85 15.49 8.84 -0.65
CA TYR A 85 14.25 9.37 -0.07
C TYR A 85 14.23 9.07 1.43
N THR A 86 14.41 10.09 2.26
CA THR A 86 14.19 10.00 3.70
C THR A 86 12.73 10.35 4.02
N VAL A 87 11.97 9.36 4.50
CA VAL A 87 10.53 9.49 4.76
C VAL A 87 10.25 9.31 6.25
N GLU A 88 9.81 10.38 6.89
CA GLU A 88 9.37 10.36 8.28
C GLU A 88 7.86 10.11 8.38
N MET A 89 7.46 9.22 9.28
CA MET A 89 6.09 8.75 9.43
C MET A 89 5.68 8.61 10.90
N GLU A 90 4.39 8.86 11.15
CA GLU A 90 3.71 8.44 12.37
C GLU A 90 2.85 7.21 12.09
N HIS A 91 3.15 6.09 12.74
CA HIS A 91 2.23 4.95 12.81
C HIS A 91 1.09 5.33 13.76
N LYS A 92 -0.14 5.35 13.26
CA LYS A 92 -1.34 5.69 14.00
C LYS A 92 -2.34 4.55 13.98
N ASN A 93 -3.08 4.44 15.07
CA ASN A 93 -4.26 3.60 15.08
C ASN A 93 -5.47 4.29 14.45
N LYS A 94 -6.57 3.53 14.29
CA LYS A 94 -7.85 4.05 13.80
C LYS A 94 -8.42 5.27 14.52
N LEU A 95 -8.00 5.52 15.76
CA LEU A 95 -8.43 6.68 16.57
C LEU A 95 -7.52 7.90 16.38
N GLY A 96 -6.47 7.79 15.55
CA GLY A 96 -5.47 8.84 15.34
C GLY A 96 -4.40 8.95 16.42
N LYS A 97 -4.35 8.01 17.38
CA LYS A 97 -3.30 7.95 18.40
C LYS A 97 -2.00 7.44 17.76
N THR A 98 -0.92 8.18 17.95
CA THR A 98 0.43 7.74 17.54
C THR A 98 0.87 6.54 18.36
N LEU A 99 1.10 5.42 17.67
CA LEU A 99 1.63 4.17 18.21
C LEU A 99 3.15 4.10 18.10
N ASN A 100 3.72 4.69 17.04
CA ASN A 100 5.15 4.65 16.78
C ASN A 100 5.59 5.84 15.92
N LYS A 101 6.86 6.21 16.04
CA LYS A 101 7.53 7.12 15.10
C LYS A 101 8.53 6.31 14.30
N VAL A 102 8.41 6.39 12.98
CA VAL A 102 9.23 5.63 12.04
C VAL A 102 9.86 6.59 11.05
N ALA A 103 11.13 6.40 10.75
CA ALA A 103 11.79 7.03 9.61
C ALA A 103 12.48 5.95 8.79
N VAL A 104 12.29 6.00 7.48
CA VAL A 104 12.92 5.07 6.53
C VAL A 104 13.68 5.86 5.48
N GLU A 105 14.78 5.29 5.03
CA GLU A 105 15.53 5.71 3.86
C GLU A 105 15.21 4.72 2.75
N VAL A 106 14.77 5.23 1.59
CA VAL A 106 14.61 4.44 0.37
C VAL A 106 15.64 4.90 -0.62
N GLU A 107 16.53 3.99 -1.00
CA GLU A 107 17.47 4.18 -2.09
C GLU A 107 16.78 3.80 -3.40
N ASP A 108 16.83 4.70 -4.37
CA ASP A 108 16.49 4.45 -5.76
C ASP A 108 17.77 4.48 -6.60
N ALA A 109 18.38 3.30 -6.76
CA ALA A 109 19.62 3.17 -7.49
C ALA A 109 19.41 3.39 -9.01
N ASP A 110 20.28 4.20 -9.61
CA ASP A 110 20.26 4.51 -11.05
C ASP A 110 21.03 3.45 -11.86
N TYR A 111 21.97 2.75 -11.23
CA TYR A 111 22.57 1.58 -11.85
C TYR A 111 21.57 0.43 -12.01
N SER A 112 21.64 -0.20 -13.20
CA SER A 112 21.37 -1.62 -13.55
C SER A 112 20.19 -1.94 -14.47
N ASN A 113 20.42 -2.99 -15.25
CA ASN A 113 19.46 -3.73 -16.07
C ASN A 113 18.49 -4.55 -15.20
N TRP A 114 17.69 -3.89 -14.37
CA TRP A 114 16.68 -4.55 -13.54
C TRP A 114 15.52 -5.05 -14.38
N ARG A 115 14.97 -6.22 -14.03
CA ARG A 115 13.79 -6.74 -14.73
C ARG A 115 12.53 -6.00 -14.30
N LYS A 116 12.51 -5.49 -13.07
CA LYS A 116 11.42 -4.70 -12.49
C LYS A 116 11.97 -3.52 -11.71
N TYR A 117 11.29 -2.37 -11.76
CA TYR A 117 11.69 -1.15 -11.04
C TYR A 117 11.92 -1.40 -9.54
N GLU A 118 11.03 -2.14 -8.86
CA GLU A 118 11.17 -2.45 -7.42
C GLU A 118 12.44 -3.21 -7.03
N GLU A 119 13.13 -3.85 -7.98
CA GLU A 119 14.37 -4.59 -7.71
C GLU A 119 15.55 -3.66 -7.45
N LYS A 120 15.48 -2.41 -7.92
CA LYS A 120 16.50 -1.37 -7.68
C LYS A 120 16.30 -0.59 -6.39
N LEU A 121 15.14 -0.79 -5.74
CA LEU A 121 14.79 -0.07 -4.53
C LEU A 121 15.25 -0.83 -3.29
N SER A 122 15.97 -0.16 -2.40
CA SER A 122 16.34 -0.68 -1.08
C SER A 122 15.63 0.13 0.02
N LEU A 123 15.34 -0.47 1.18
CA LEU A 123 14.72 0.22 2.32
C LEU A 123 15.49 -0.07 3.59
N LYS A 124 15.82 1.00 4.32
CA LYS A 124 16.51 0.96 5.60
C LYS A 124 15.72 1.73 6.64
N PHE A 125 15.55 1.14 7.82
CA PHE A 125 14.97 1.84 8.96
C PHE A 125 16.02 2.74 9.61
N LEU A 126 15.78 4.05 9.59
CA LEU A 126 16.59 5.04 10.32
C LEU A 126 16.09 5.17 11.76
N VAL A 127 14.77 5.17 11.94
CA VAL A 127 14.11 5.28 13.24
C VAL A 127 12.96 4.29 13.32
N ASP A 128 12.87 3.58 14.44
CA ASP A 128 11.71 2.79 14.86
C ASP A 128 11.60 2.89 16.38
N LYS A 129 10.93 3.94 16.86
CA LYS A 129 10.99 4.34 18.29
C LYS A 129 10.50 3.25 19.23
N ASN A 130 9.43 2.55 18.85
CA ASN A 130 8.77 1.54 19.67
C ASN A 130 9.02 0.11 19.16
N LYS A 131 9.93 -0.08 18.19
CA LYS A 131 10.35 -1.39 17.66
C LYS A 131 9.19 -2.22 17.08
N LEU A 132 8.21 -1.57 16.46
CA LEU A 132 7.03 -2.24 15.90
C LEU A 132 7.25 -2.74 14.46
N CYS A 133 8.39 -2.41 13.83
CA CYS A 133 8.68 -2.70 12.44
C CYS A 133 9.76 -3.77 12.22
N ARG A 134 10.20 -4.44 13.29
CA ARG A 134 11.25 -5.47 13.25
C ARG A 134 10.79 -6.80 12.64
#